data_AF-A0A3M1C0R8-F1
#
_entry.id   AF-A0A3M1C0R8-F1
#
_cell.length_a   1.000
_cell.length_b   1.000
_cell.length_c   1.000
_cell.angle_alpha   90.00
_cell.angle_beta   90.00
_cell.angle_gamma   90.00
#
_symmetry.space_group_name_H-M   'P 1'
#
loop_
_entity.id
_entity.type
_entity.pdbx_description
1 polymer ?
#
loop_
_entity_poly.entity_id
_entity_poly.type
_entity_poly.pdbx_seq_one_letter_code
_entity_poly.pdbx_strand_id
1 'polypeptide(L)'
;MMLVEQTTVPATALPVAAFKDHLRLGTGFADDAVQDQVLETYLRAAIGAVEARTGKALLARSFAWTVTAWRDLARQVLPVAPVSAITGLSIFDRFDVEEVIAADRYALEADLHRPALVARGLALPVIPVGGRAVIAFDAGFGASWDAVPADLAQAVFLLAAHFYEARGTGGGAEAQIPPAALSLMGRWRNLRLFGGGAS
;
A
#
# COMPACT_ATOMS: atom_id res chain seq x y z
N MET A 1 15.49 -4.39 -6.63
CA MET A 1 14.60 -4.21 -5.45
C MET A 1 13.27 -4.82 -5.79
N MET A 2 12.67 -5.60 -4.89
CA MET A 2 11.43 -6.32 -5.14
C MET A 2 10.53 -6.25 -3.90
N LEU A 3 9.32 -5.73 -4.05
CA LEU A 3 8.31 -5.69 -3.00
C LEU A 3 7.30 -6.81 -3.26
N VAL A 4 6.99 -7.59 -2.24
CA VAL A 4 6.01 -8.67 -2.29
C VAL A 4 4.99 -8.47 -1.17
N GLU A 5 3.71 -8.49 -1.53
CA GLU A 5 2.62 -8.55 -0.57
C GLU A 5 2.47 -9.99 -0.07
N GLN A 6 2.48 -10.19 1.25
CA GLN A 6 2.42 -11.52 1.86
C GLN A 6 0.98 -11.92 2.25
N THR A 7 0.12 -10.94 2.48
CA THR A 7 -1.27 -11.16 2.91
C THR A 7 -2.22 -10.37 2.04
N THR A 8 -3.35 -10.97 1.67
CA THR A 8 -4.40 -10.28 0.91
C THR A 8 -5.39 -9.57 1.82
N VAL A 9 -6.05 -8.52 1.32
CA VAL A 9 -7.15 -7.86 2.03
C VAL A 9 -8.36 -8.80 2.12
N PRO A 10 -8.86 -9.12 3.34
CA PRO A 10 -10.05 -9.95 3.49
C PRO A 10 -11.28 -9.23 2.96
N ALA A 11 -12.23 -9.96 2.36
CA ALA A 11 -13.46 -9.38 1.80
C ALA A 11 -14.27 -8.62 2.86
N THR A 12 -14.23 -9.06 4.12
CA THR A 12 -14.90 -8.41 5.26
C THR A 12 -14.36 -7.03 5.61
N ALA A 13 -13.13 -6.69 5.19
CA ALA A 13 -12.57 -5.35 5.36
C ALA A 13 -13.03 -4.36 4.28
N LEU A 14 -13.67 -4.85 3.21
CA LEU A 14 -14.16 -4.00 2.14
C LEU A 14 -15.51 -3.37 2.52
N PRO A 15 -15.70 -2.07 2.27
CA PRO A 15 -16.90 -1.33 2.65
C PRO A 15 -18.06 -1.53 1.67
N VAL A 16 -18.42 -2.77 1.35
CA VAL A 16 -19.43 -3.09 0.31
C VAL A 16 -20.78 -2.44 0.64
N ALA A 17 -21.24 -2.53 1.90
CA ALA A 17 -22.50 -1.91 2.33
C ALA A 17 -22.49 -0.38 2.16
N ALA A 18 -21.46 0.29 2.67
CA ALA A 18 -21.32 1.74 2.51
C ALA A 18 -21.18 2.17 1.04
N PHE A 19 -20.60 1.32 0.19
CA PHE A 19 -20.51 1.57 -1.24
C PHE A 19 -21.86 1.40 -1.95
N LYS A 20 -22.71 0.45 -1.54
CA LYS A 20 -24.11 0.37 -2.02
C LYS A 20 -24.89 1.65 -1.71
N ASP A 21 -24.74 2.16 -0.49
CA ASP A 21 -25.36 3.41 -0.06
C ASP A 21 -24.86 4.59 -0.91
N HIS A 22 -23.56 4.64 -1.19
CA HIS A 22 -22.95 5.64 -2.08
C HIS A 22 -23.55 5.61 -3.49
N LEU A 23 -23.75 4.41 -4.05
CA LEU A 23 -24.38 4.19 -5.35
C LEU A 23 -25.90 4.38 -5.32
N ARG A 24 -26.51 4.58 -4.15
CA ARG A 24 -27.97 4.66 -3.94
C ARG A 24 -28.70 3.43 -4.48
N LEU A 25 -28.09 2.25 -4.33
CA LEU A 25 -28.75 1.00 -4.68
C LEU A 25 -29.89 0.74 -3.68
N GLY A 26 -31.02 0.24 -4.19
CA GLY A 26 -32.17 -0.08 -3.35
C GLY A 26 -31.83 -1.13 -2.31
N THR A 27 -32.37 -0.97 -1.10
CA THR A 27 -32.21 -1.90 0.03
C THR A 27 -33.55 -2.55 0.38
N GLY A 28 -33.52 -3.77 0.91
CA GLY A 28 -34.69 -4.49 1.40
C GLY A 28 -35.33 -5.44 0.39
N PHE A 29 -34.64 -5.78 -0.70
CA PHE A 29 -35.11 -6.77 -1.68
C PHE A 29 -34.48 -8.14 -1.41
N ALA A 30 -35.14 -9.22 -1.85
CA ALA A 30 -34.65 -10.59 -1.65
C ALA A 30 -33.28 -10.86 -2.32
N ASP A 31 -32.95 -10.07 -3.36
CA ASP A 31 -31.74 -10.20 -4.16
C ASP A 31 -30.66 -9.15 -3.82
N ASP A 32 -30.74 -8.50 -2.65
CA ASP A 32 -29.81 -7.45 -2.23
C ASP A 32 -28.33 -7.86 -2.27
N ALA A 33 -28.03 -9.17 -2.16
CA ALA A 33 -26.68 -9.71 -2.16
C ALA A 33 -26.13 -10.08 -3.56
N VAL A 34 -26.96 -10.06 -4.61
CA VAL A 34 -26.60 -10.56 -5.95
C VAL A 34 -25.46 -9.74 -6.58
N GLN A 35 -25.31 -8.47 -6.20
CA GLN A 35 -24.29 -7.59 -6.76
C GLN A 35 -23.00 -7.51 -5.94
N ASP A 36 -22.93 -8.15 -4.76
CA ASP A 36 -21.86 -7.92 -3.78
C ASP A 36 -20.48 -8.28 -4.34
N GLN A 37 -20.40 -9.39 -5.06
CA GLN A 37 -19.16 -9.85 -5.70
C GLN A 37 -18.68 -8.88 -6.80
N VAL A 38 -19.61 -8.29 -7.53
CA VAL A 38 -19.30 -7.31 -8.59
C VAL A 38 -18.79 -6.01 -7.96
N LEU A 39 -19.47 -5.53 -6.90
CA LEU A 39 -19.07 -4.33 -6.16
C LEU A 39 -17.72 -4.51 -5.46
N GLU A 40 -17.47 -5.68 -4.87
CA GLU A 40 -16.17 -6.05 -4.31
C GLU A 40 -15.05 -5.94 -5.35
N THR A 41 -15.28 -6.43 -6.58
CA THR A 41 -14.29 -6.36 -7.66
C THR A 41 -13.93 -4.91 -8.00
N TYR A 42 -14.92 -4.02 -8.11
CA TYR A 42 -14.69 -2.60 -8.38
C TYR A 42 -14.00 -1.88 -7.24
N LEU A 43 -14.35 -2.21 -5.99
CA LEU A 43 -13.66 -1.67 -4.81
C LEU A 43 -12.19 -2.07 -4.79
N ARG A 44 -11.87 -3.35 -5.04
CA ARG A 44 -10.48 -3.83 -5.11
C ARG A 44 -9.70 -3.13 -6.22
N ALA A 45 -10.30 -2.97 -7.40
CA ALA A 45 -9.69 -2.26 -8.52
C ALA A 45 -9.42 -0.78 -8.18
N ALA A 46 -10.39 -0.10 -7.56
CA ALA A 46 -10.26 1.30 -7.16
C ALA A 46 -9.21 1.50 -6.06
N ILE A 47 -9.19 0.63 -5.05
CA ILE A 47 -8.15 0.60 -4.01
C ILE A 47 -6.78 0.48 -4.67
N GLY A 48 -6.56 -0.55 -5.50
CA GLY A 48 -5.27 -0.76 -6.17
C GLY A 48 -4.82 0.44 -7.01
N ALA A 49 -5.74 1.11 -7.70
CA ALA A 49 -5.44 2.31 -8.47
C ALA A 49 -5.06 3.52 -7.59
N VAL A 50 -5.77 3.74 -6.48
CA VAL A 50 -5.46 4.80 -5.50
C VAL A 50 -4.11 4.53 -4.82
N GLU A 51 -3.84 3.29 -4.43
CA GLU A 51 -2.58 2.87 -3.82
C GLU A 51 -1.40 3.08 -4.76
N ALA A 52 -1.53 2.64 -6.02
CA ALA A 52 -0.50 2.83 -7.06
C ALA A 52 -0.20 4.33 -7.31
N ARG A 53 -1.22 5.19 -7.22
CA ARG A 53 -1.10 6.63 -7.49
C ARG A 53 -0.51 7.42 -6.32
N THR A 54 -0.74 6.97 -5.10
CA THR A 54 -0.37 7.68 -3.87
C THR A 54 0.87 7.08 -3.18
N GLY A 55 1.21 5.82 -3.47
CA GLY A 55 2.20 5.05 -2.75
C GLY A 55 1.73 4.68 -1.34
N LYS A 56 0.42 4.73 -1.07
CA LYS A 56 -0.15 4.36 0.21
C LYS A 56 -0.69 2.94 0.19
N ALA A 57 -0.51 2.19 1.27
CA ALA A 57 -1.39 1.06 1.59
C ALA A 57 -2.60 1.63 2.33
N LEU A 58 -3.81 1.37 1.84
CA LEU A 58 -5.04 1.82 2.49
C LEU A 58 -5.36 0.91 3.69
N LEU A 59 -5.39 -0.39 3.43
CA LEU A 59 -5.69 -1.43 4.43
C LEU A 59 -4.41 -2.16 4.85
N ALA A 60 -4.32 -2.46 6.14
CA ALA A 60 -3.17 -3.08 6.78
C ALA A 60 -2.89 -4.47 6.19
N ARG A 61 -1.66 -4.65 5.73
CA ARG A 61 -1.14 -5.89 5.13
C ARG A 61 0.33 -6.05 5.44
N SER A 62 0.80 -7.29 5.39
CA SER A 62 2.20 -7.63 5.53
C SER A 62 2.91 -7.63 4.17
N PHE A 63 4.12 -7.07 4.17
CA PHE A 63 4.97 -6.93 3.00
C PHE A 63 6.37 -7.45 3.29
N ALA A 64 7.02 -8.00 2.26
CA ALA A 64 8.44 -8.29 2.24
C ALA A 64 9.11 -7.43 1.17
N TRP A 65 10.15 -6.69 1.56
CA TRP A 65 10.92 -5.87 0.63
C TRP A 65 12.37 -6.30 0.56
N THR A 66 12.78 -6.69 -0.64
CA THR A 66 14.13 -7.16 -0.93
C THR A 66 14.98 -6.06 -1.56
N VAL A 67 16.14 -5.81 -0.97
CA VAL A 67 17.18 -4.91 -1.49
C VAL A 67 18.53 -5.62 -1.56
N THR A 68 19.38 -5.24 -2.50
CA THR A 68 20.72 -5.84 -2.69
C THR A 68 21.84 -4.95 -2.16
N ALA A 69 21.52 -3.71 -1.78
CA ALA A 69 22.42 -2.74 -1.18
C ALA A 69 21.58 -1.67 -0.46
N TRP A 70 22.14 -1.10 0.60
CA TRP A 70 21.58 0.09 1.24
C TRP A 70 21.91 1.32 0.41
N ARG A 71 20.94 2.24 0.26
CA ARG A 71 21.20 3.53 -0.42
C ARG A 71 21.83 4.57 0.50
N ASP A 72 21.49 4.52 1.79
CA ASP A 72 22.14 5.26 2.87
C ASP A 72 22.57 4.22 3.92
N LEU A 73 23.77 4.39 4.46
CA LEU A 73 24.38 3.47 5.43
C LEU A 73 23.55 3.33 6.70
N ALA A 74 22.84 4.37 7.13
CA ALA A 74 22.08 4.36 8.38
C ALA A 74 20.57 4.31 8.16
N ARG A 75 20.09 4.44 6.92
CA ARG A 75 18.68 4.66 6.61
C ARG A 75 18.26 3.98 5.31
N GLN A 76 17.09 3.36 5.33
CA GLN A 76 16.48 2.77 4.16
C GLN A 76 15.00 3.09 4.11
N VAL A 77 14.62 4.06 3.26
CA VAL A 77 13.22 4.46 3.04
C VAL A 77 12.43 3.31 2.43
N LEU A 78 11.30 2.95 3.03
CA LEU A 78 10.39 1.88 2.59
C LEU A 78 9.53 2.34 1.38
N PRO A 79 9.16 1.42 0.45
CA PRO A 79 8.49 1.78 -0.80
C PRO A 79 6.99 2.06 -0.64
N VAL A 80 6.40 1.72 0.51
CA VAL A 80 4.98 1.87 0.83
C VAL A 80 4.84 2.59 2.17
N ALA A 81 3.78 3.38 2.31
CA ALA A 81 3.42 4.08 3.55
C ALA A 81 1.91 3.98 3.81
N PRO A 82 1.41 4.26 5.02
CA PRO A 82 2.15 4.30 6.26
C PRO A 82 2.59 2.88 6.67
N VAL A 83 3.70 2.78 7.39
CA VAL A 83 4.20 1.52 7.96
C VAL A 83 3.91 1.55 9.45
N SER A 84 3.28 0.50 9.97
CA SER A 84 2.90 0.39 11.38
C SER A 84 3.99 -0.30 12.20
N ALA A 85 4.64 -1.31 11.63
CA ALA A 85 5.69 -2.07 12.30
C ALA A 85 6.66 -2.71 11.31
N ILE A 86 7.94 -2.81 11.69
CA ILE A 86 8.90 -3.68 11.03
C ILE A 86 8.88 -5.00 11.80
N THR A 87 8.52 -6.08 11.13
CA THR A 87 8.30 -7.40 11.73
C THR A 87 9.54 -8.30 11.62
N GLY A 88 10.47 -7.97 10.73
CA GLY A 88 11.75 -8.67 10.64
C GLY A 88 12.73 -8.04 9.66
N LEU A 89 14.02 -8.37 9.85
CA LEU A 89 15.10 -8.07 8.93
C LEU A 89 16.01 -9.28 8.86
N SER A 90 16.16 -9.83 7.65
CA SER A 90 17.07 -10.94 7.38
C SER A 90 18.05 -10.57 6.27
N ILE A 91 19.30 -11.00 6.40
CA ILE A 91 20.33 -10.87 5.38
C ILE A 91 20.67 -12.26 4.86
N PHE A 92 20.68 -12.40 3.54
CA PHE A 92 21.05 -13.61 2.84
C PHE A 92 22.37 -13.38 2.13
N ASP A 93 23.30 -14.32 2.25
CA ASP A 93 24.54 -14.30 1.48
C ASP A 93 24.34 -14.80 0.04
N ARG A 94 25.44 -14.92 -0.72
CA ARG A 94 25.41 -15.42 -2.10
C ARG A 94 25.00 -16.89 -2.25
N PHE A 95 25.00 -17.64 -1.15
CA PHE A 95 24.63 -19.05 -1.09
C PHE A 95 23.26 -19.27 -0.46
N ASP A 96 22.50 -18.19 -0.27
CA ASP A 96 21.17 -18.21 0.34
C ASP A 96 21.15 -18.59 1.83
N VAL A 97 22.30 -18.45 2.52
CA VAL A 97 22.37 -18.63 3.97
C VAL A 97 21.78 -17.40 4.65
N GLU A 98 20.77 -17.62 5.49
CA GLU A 98 20.05 -16.58 6.22
C GLU A 98 20.74 -16.21 7.55
N GLU A 99 20.94 -14.92 7.77
CA GLU A 99 21.25 -14.30 9.06
C GLU A 99 20.08 -13.41 9.48
N VAL A 100 19.38 -13.78 10.56
CA VAL A 100 18.31 -12.97 11.14
C VAL A 100 18.94 -11.86 12.00
N ILE A 101 18.60 -10.62 11.69
CA ILE A 101 19.11 -9.45 12.41
C ILE A 101 18.22 -9.15 13.61
N ALA A 102 18.83 -9.05 14.78
CA ALA A 102 18.15 -8.68 16.02
C ALA A 102 17.45 -7.32 15.93
N ALA A 103 16.21 -7.24 16.43
CA ALA A 103 15.34 -6.06 16.33
C ALA A 103 15.84 -4.84 17.12
N ASP A 104 16.78 -5.02 18.04
CA ASP A 104 17.44 -3.93 18.78
C ASP A 104 18.53 -3.21 17.96
N ARG A 105 18.88 -3.71 16.77
CA ARG A 105 19.85 -3.09 15.85
C ARG A 105 19.23 -2.07 14.91
N TYR A 106 17.90 -2.03 14.80
CA TYR A 106 17.18 -1.14 13.90
C TYR A 106 15.87 -0.62 14.52
N ALA A 107 15.29 0.39 13.90
CA ALA A 107 13.99 0.92 14.27
C ALA A 107 13.20 1.34 13.03
N LEU A 108 11.89 1.49 13.22
CA LEU A 108 11.03 2.17 12.28
C LEU A 108 11.05 3.67 12.58
N GLU A 109 11.50 4.47 11.62
CA GLU A 109 11.19 5.89 11.55
C GLU A 109 9.81 6.03 10.91
N ALA A 110 8.79 6.26 11.75
CA ALA A 110 7.42 6.40 11.30
C ALA A 110 7.21 7.74 10.58
N ASP A 111 6.75 7.68 9.34
CA ASP A 111 6.39 8.85 8.55
C ASP A 111 5.26 8.48 7.59
N LEU A 112 4.32 9.40 7.36
CA LEU A 112 3.16 9.16 6.52
C LEU A 112 3.50 9.08 5.02
N HIS A 113 4.66 9.58 4.61
CA HIS A 113 5.12 9.68 3.23
C HIS A 113 6.35 8.81 2.92
N ARG A 114 7.34 8.83 3.80
CA ARG A 114 8.65 8.20 3.65
C ARG A 114 9.06 7.48 4.93
N PRO A 115 8.29 6.48 5.39
CA PRO A 115 8.71 5.66 6.52
C PRO A 115 10.03 4.98 6.16
N ALA A 116 10.90 4.80 7.14
CA ALA A 116 12.24 4.24 6.90
C ALA A 116 12.64 3.24 7.97
N LEU A 117 13.39 2.23 7.56
CA LEU A 117 14.23 1.44 8.45
C LEU A 117 15.46 2.28 8.79
N VAL A 118 15.71 2.54 10.06
CA VAL A 118 16.89 3.27 10.53
C VAL A 118 17.75 2.38 11.44
N ALA A 119 19.06 2.53 11.34
CA ALA A 119 19.98 1.87 12.26
C ALA A 119 19.85 2.46 13.68
N ARG A 120 19.92 1.61 14.71
CA ARG A 120 20.08 2.06 16.10
C ARG A 120 21.56 2.25 16.48
N GLY A 121 22.47 1.62 15.74
CA GLY A 121 23.91 1.81 15.85
C GLY A 121 24.46 2.78 14.81
N LEU A 122 25.72 2.61 14.44
CA LEU A 122 26.39 3.48 13.45
C LEU A 122 25.86 3.29 12.01
N ALA A 123 25.48 2.07 11.65
CA ALA A 123 25.04 1.72 10.30
C ALA A 123 24.13 0.49 10.33
N LEU A 124 23.35 0.32 9.26
CA LEU A 124 22.62 -0.90 8.98
C LEU A 124 23.60 -2.07 8.77
N PRO A 125 23.19 -3.32 9.08
CA PRO A 125 24.06 -4.47 8.91
C PRO A 125 24.49 -4.66 7.45
N VAL A 126 25.75 -5.06 7.23
CA VAL A 126 26.33 -5.14 5.89
C VAL A 126 25.66 -6.23 5.06
N ILE A 127 25.26 -5.91 3.83
CA ILE A 127 24.81 -6.89 2.84
C ILE A 127 26.05 -7.42 2.10
N PRO A 128 26.36 -8.73 2.16
CA PRO A 128 27.50 -9.30 1.44
C PRO A 128 27.36 -9.13 -0.07
N VAL A 129 28.49 -9.14 -0.80
CA VAL A 129 28.49 -9.12 -2.27
C VAL A 129 27.74 -10.34 -2.81
N GLY A 130 26.77 -10.11 -3.69
CA GLY A 130 25.89 -11.15 -4.22
C GLY A 130 24.79 -11.59 -3.25
N GLY A 131 24.72 -10.98 -2.06
CA GLY A 131 23.67 -11.18 -1.08
C GLY A 131 22.50 -10.19 -1.23
N ARG A 132 21.56 -10.27 -0.30
CA ARG A 132 20.38 -9.41 -0.22
C ARG A 132 19.92 -9.22 1.22
N ALA A 133 19.25 -8.11 1.50
CA ALA A 133 18.44 -7.95 2.71
C ALA A 133 16.96 -8.07 2.36
N VAL A 134 16.19 -8.71 3.24
CA VAL A 134 14.74 -8.81 3.19
C VAL A 134 14.17 -8.15 4.44
N ILE A 135 13.37 -7.11 4.25
CA ILE A 135 12.69 -6.38 5.31
C ILE A 135 11.23 -6.82 5.31
N ALA A 136 10.79 -7.47 6.38
CA ALA A 136 9.38 -7.78 6.61
C ALA A 136 8.74 -6.66 7.44
N PHE A 137 7.58 -6.16 7.03
CA PHE A 137 6.88 -5.08 7.70
C PHE A 137 5.39 -5.08 7.41
N ASP A 138 4.61 -4.47 8.31
CA ASP A 138 3.19 -4.23 8.14
C ASP A 138 2.95 -2.78 7.72
N ALA A 139 2.13 -2.58 6.68
CA ALA A 139 1.79 -1.27 6.16
C ALA A 139 0.30 -1.14 5.88
N GLY A 140 -0.24 0.05 6.16
CA GLY A 140 -1.65 0.41 6.00
C GLY A 140 -2.14 1.34 7.11
N PHE A 141 -3.24 2.06 6.87
CA PHE A 141 -3.81 2.94 7.90
C PHE A 141 -4.49 2.15 9.03
N GLY A 142 -5.02 0.97 8.74
CA GLY A 142 -5.58 0.04 9.72
C GLY A 142 -6.19 -1.19 9.06
N ALA A 143 -6.63 -2.16 9.86
CA ALA A 143 -7.20 -3.41 9.37
C ALA A 143 -8.63 -3.24 8.81
N SER A 144 -9.32 -2.16 9.19
CA SER A 144 -10.70 -1.88 8.86
C SER A 144 -10.83 -0.56 8.08
N TRP A 145 -11.90 -0.44 7.31
CA TRP A 145 -12.10 0.70 6.39
C TRP A 145 -12.23 2.06 7.09
N ASP A 146 -12.73 2.09 8.32
CA ASP A 146 -12.85 3.29 9.15
C ASP A 146 -11.50 3.91 9.54
N ALA A 147 -10.40 3.14 9.47
CA ALA A 147 -9.06 3.68 9.68
C ALA A 147 -8.53 4.46 8.46
N VAL A 148 -9.12 4.27 7.27
CA VAL A 148 -8.70 4.96 6.05
C VAL A 148 -9.10 6.43 6.13
N PRO A 149 -8.18 7.38 5.83
CA PRO A 149 -8.52 8.80 5.79
C PRO A 149 -9.71 9.09 4.88
N ALA A 150 -10.66 9.89 5.36
CA ALA A 150 -11.95 10.11 4.70
C ALA A 150 -11.85 10.59 3.25
N ASP A 151 -10.82 11.37 2.91
CA ASP A 151 -10.59 11.85 1.54
C ASP A 151 -10.06 10.75 0.61
N LEU A 152 -9.20 9.85 1.10
CA LEU A 152 -8.79 8.65 0.34
C LEU A 152 -9.96 7.67 0.19
N ALA A 153 -10.75 7.47 1.26
CA ALA A 153 -11.93 6.64 1.20
C ALA A 153 -12.94 7.16 0.16
N GLN A 154 -13.17 8.48 0.14
CA GLN A 154 -14.03 9.11 -0.86
C GLN A 154 -13.45 9.03 -2.28
N ALA A 155 -12.12 9.16 -2.45
CA ALA A 155 -11.48 8.97 -3.75
C ALA A 155 -11.69 7.55 -4.30
N VAL A 156 -11.61 6.54 -3.42
CA VAL A 156 -11.92 5.14 -3.77
C VAL A 156 -13.37 4.99 -4.20
N PHE A 157 -14.34 5.55 -3.47
CA PHE A 157 -15.75 5.45 -3.84
C PHE A 157 -16.06 6.11 -5.17
N LEU A 158 -15.55 7.32 -5.42
CA LEU A 158 -15.72 8.00 -6.71
C LEU A 158 -15.13 7.20 -7.86
N LEU A 159 -13.97 6.57 -7.66
CA LEU A 159 -13.33 5.76 -8.69
C LEU A 159 -14.03 4.41 -8.91
N ALA A 160 -14.44 3.74 -7.84
CA ALA A 160 -15.18 2.49 -7.90
C ALA A 160 -16.55 2.69 -8.57
N ALA A 161 -17.25 3.78 -8.26
CA ALA A 161 -18.51 4.14 -8.91
C ALA A 161 -18.30 4.38 -10.41
N HIS A 162 -17.23 5.11 -10.78
CA HIS A 162 -16.87 5.31 -12.17
C HIS A 162 -16.62 3.99 -12.92
N PHE A 163 -15.88 3.04 -12.32
CA PHE A 163 -15.66 1.72 -12.91
C PHE A 163 -16.96 0.90 -13.04
N TYR A 164 -17.85 1.00 -12.04
CA TYR A 164 -19.14 0.34 -12.03
C TYR A 164 -20.09 0.89 -13.12
N GLU A 165 -20.07 2.19 -13.37
CA GLU A 165 -20.93 2.85 -14.37
C GLU A 165 -20.41 2.67 -15.80
N ALA A 166 -19.09 2.68 -16.00
CA ALA A 166 -18.45 2.62 -17.31
C ALA A 166 -18.39 1.21 -17.94
N ARG A 167 -19.30 0.30 -17.54
CA ARG A 167 -19.27 -1.14 -17.85
C ARG A 167 -19.37 -1.53 -19.34
N GLY A 168 -19.54 -0.59 -20.28
CA GLY A 168 -19.88 -0.88 -21.68
C GLY A 168 -19.24 -0.02 -22.77
N THR A 169 -18.36 0.94 -22.46
CA THR A 169 -17.76 1.79 -23.50
C THR A 169 -16.32 1.35 -23.79
N GLY A 170 -16.08 0.81 -24.98
CA GLY A 170 -14.76 0.49 -25.54
C GLY A 170 -13.90 1.73 -25.83
N GLY A 171 -13.64 2.56 -24.82
CA GLY A 171 -12.60 3.57 -24.83
C GLY A 171 -11.29 2.92 -24.41
N GLY A 172 -10.33 2.82 -25.34
CA GLY A 172 -9.05 2.17 -25.10
C GLY A 172 -8.27 2.80 -23.93
N ALA A 173 -7.57 1.92 -23.19
CA ALA A 173 -6.36 2.13 -22.38
C ALA A 173 -6.28 3.26 -21.32
N GLU A 174 -7.23 4.19 -21.22
CA GLU A 174 -7.29 5.18 -20.14
C GLU A 174 -8.72 5.30 -19.62
N ALA A 175 -9.10 4.42 -18.70
CA ALA A 175 -10.12 4.76 -17.70
C ALA A 175 -9.53 5.92 -16.87
N GLN A 176 -9.76 7.16 -17.34
CA GLN A 176 -9.21 8.34 -16.71
C GLN A 176 -9.79 8.45 -15.29
N ILE A 177 -8.90 8.48 -14.30
CA ILE A 177 -9.30 8.70 -12.91
C ILE A 177 -10.10 10.02 -12.85
N PRO A 178 -11.32 10.03 -12.29
CA PRO A 178 -12.13 11.24 -12.20
C PRO A 178 -11.36 12.41 -11.56
N PRO A 179 -11.47 13.65 -12.09
CA PRO A 179 -10.74 14.81 -11.56
C PRO A 179 -10.98 15.06 -10.06
N ALA A 180 -12.19 14.78 -9.57
CA ALA A 180 -12.52 14.87 -8.15
C ALA A 180 -11.69 13.88 -7.30
N ALA A 181 -11.56 12.63 -7.75
CA ALA A 181 -10.73 11.64 -7.07
C ALA A 181 -9.23 12.04 -7.13
N LEU A 182 -8.77 12.61 -8.24
CA LEU A 182 -7.40 13.14 -8.36
C LEU A 182 -7.11 14.27 -7.37
N SER A 183 -8.07 15.19 -7.17
CA SER A 183 -7.94 16.29 -6.21
C SER A 183 -7.77 15.79 -4.78
N LEU A 184 -8.61 14.82 -4.37
CA LEU A 184 -8.56 14.20 -3.03
C LEU A 184 -7.24 13.46 -2.79
N MET A 185 -6.71 12.76 -3.81
CA MET A 185 -5.42 12.09 -3.72
C MET A 185 -4.22 13.06 -3.69
N GLY A 186 -4.42 14.34 -4.01
CA GLY A 186 -3.33 15.30 -4.24
C GLY A 186 -2.33 15.39 -3.10
N ARG A 187 -2.81 15.53 -1.85
CA ARG A 187 -1.96 15.68 -0.66
C ARG A 187 -1.20 14.41 -0.26
N TRP A 188 -1.68 13.24 -0.69
CA TRP A 188 -1.10 11.95 -0.30
C TRP A 188 0.05 11.52 -1.20
N ARG A 189 0.20 12.15 -2.36
CA ARG A 189 1.26 11.83 -3.31
C ARG A 189 2.62 12.11 -2.71
N ASN A 190 3.52 11.15 -2.88
CA ASN A 190 4.94 11.36 -2.61
C ASN A 190 5.53 12.27 -3.70
N LEU A 191 5.53 13.59 -3.45
CA LEU A 191 6.23 14.55 -4.30
C LEU A 191 7.74 14.30 -4.20
N ARG A 192 8.37 14.12 -5.37
CA ARG A 192 9.83 14.04 -5.50
C ARG A 192 10.28 15.38 -6.06
N LEU A 193 10.50 16.34 -5.16
CA LEU A 193 10.98 17.68 -5.52
C LEU A 193 12.47 17.70 -5.89
N PHE A 194 13.22 16.66 -5.48
CA PHE A 194 14.64 16.53 -5.73
C PHE A 194 14.93 15.23 -6.50
N GLY A 195 15.55 15.38 -7.67
CA GLY A 195 16.08 14.28 -8.46
C GLY A 195 17.41 13.81 -7.88
N GLY A 196 17.36 12.99 -6.84
CA GLY A 196 18.54 12.34 -6.24
C GLY A 196 19.20 13.16 -5.13
N GLY A 197 19.34 12.56 -3.94
CA GLY A 197 20.19 13.12 -2.88
C GLY A 197 19.78 12.81 -1.45
N ALA A 198 18.52 12.46 -1.19
CA ALA A 198 18.09 11.94 0.11
C ALA A 198 17.48 10.55 -0.12
N SER A 199 18.38 9.58 -0.26
CA SER A 199 18.04 8.16 -0.29
C SER A 199 18.10 7.58 1.11
#